data_AF-A0A7S4L5H7-F1
#
_entry.id   AF-A0A7S4L5H7-F1
#
_cell.length_a   1.000
_cell.length_b   1.000
_cell.length_c   1.000
_cell.angle_alpha   90.00
_cell.angle_beta   90.00
_cell.angle_gamma   90.00
#
_symmetry.space_group_name_H-M   'P 1'
#
loop_
_entity.id
_entity.type
_entity.pdbx_description
1 polymer ?
#
loop_
_entity_poly.entity_id
_entity_poly.type
_entity_poly.pdbx_seq_one_letter_code
_entity_poly.pdbx_strand_id
1 'polypeptide(L)'
;SFFSFSFSFSPLLLLVKSLHTMRPFLYILLSFSLSRLLSRSLPHSLSPLLHSLTTHSLSVLSSLLFLLCSLSQKSPNLPFWRWFLGGKATGFVVEGQTTKEFQRVSAAFRKNFEEGHELGSQFCVYHRGKKVVDLWGRKGDEVKGSNNRLYDGDSLQVSYSSTKVLTALSAAVAYERGCFDYNDKIVKYWPEFANGDERKKETTIADVLRHQAGLSNFNEKITREDFEKTNEENIDFNSHFSFSPSSSLSSSSPPLSPRPSISLSSPIAKKIENSQLFFADKRVYHGVTRGMIINELLKRVNHPTVGLTVYSSLAQPLGVHKLVGCGKEQGLEEGEKGREEQGRV
;
A
#
# COMPACT_ATOMS: atom_id res chain seq x y z
N SER A 1 -29.11 -4.33 -8.55
CA SER A 1 -29.95 -3.17 -8.20
C SER A 1 -29.06 -2.09 -7.62
N PHE A 2 -29.39 -0.84 -7.96
CA PHE A 2 -28.60 0.39 -7.89
C PHE A 2 -27.87 0.68 -6.57
N PHE A 3 -26.62 1.18 -6.69
CA PHE A 3 -25.93 1.96 -5.68
C PHE A 3 -26.61 3.33 -5.53
N SER A 4 -27.07 3.67 -4.32
CA SER A 4 -27.43 5.04 -3.94
C SER A 4 -26.57 5.46 -2.75
N PHE A 5 -25.48 6.18 -3.02
CA PHE A 5 -24.81 6.99 -2.01
C PHE A 5 -25.51 8.36 -1.96
N SER A 6 -26.42 8.53 -1.01
CA SER A 6 -26.94 9.86 -0.67
C SER A 6 -25.89 10.60 0.16
N PHE A 7 -25.08 11.43 -0.50
CA PHE A 7 -24.33 12.48 0.20
C PHE A 7 -25.32 13.55 0.64
N SER A 8 -25.83 13.44 1.88
CA SER A 8 -26.49 14.56 2.54
C SER A 8 -25.41 15.57 2.95
N PHE A 9 -25.14 16.55 2.09
CA PHE A 9 -24.40 17.74 2.50
C PHE A 9 -25.27 18.49 3.51
N SER A 10 -24.90 18.43 4.79
CA SER A 10 -25.58 19.21 5.83
C SER A 10 -25.58 20.69 5.44
N PRO A 11 -26.75 21.36 5.41
CA PRO A 11 -26.85 22.80 5.17
C PRO A 11 -25.96 23.61 6.12
N LEU A 12 -25.68 23.06 7.30
CA LEU A 12 -24.78 23.62 8.30
C LEU A 12 -23.32 23.73 7.81
N LEU A 13 -22.85 22.79 6.98
CA LEU A 13 -21.47 22.81 6.46
C LEU A 13 -21.30 23.88 5.36
N LEU A 14 -22.33 24.08 4.53
CA LEU A 14 -22.40 25.17 3.57
C LEU A 14 -22.58 26.53 4.26
N LEU A 15 -23.36 26.58 5.34
CA LEU A 15 -23.52 27.77 6.17
C LEU A 15 -22.20 28.13 6.88
N VAL A 16 -21.46 27.15 7.40
CA VAL A 16 -20.15 27.35 8.04
C VAL A 16 -19.08 27.77 7.04
N LYS A 17 -19.05 27.17 5.83
CA LYS A 17 -18.17 27.64 4.74
C LYS A 17 -18.53 29.06 4.30
N SER A 18 -19.82 29.37 4.15
CA SER A 18 -20.33 30.70 3.81
C SER A 18 -19.99 31.75 4.87
N LEU A 19 -20.16 31.42 6.15
CA LEU A 19 -19.77 32.27 7.28
C LEU A 19 -18.26 32.50 7.34
N HIS A 20 -17.44 31.50 6.98
CA HIS A 20 -15.99 31.66 6.90
C HIS A 20 -15.55 32.60 5.76
N THR A 21 -16.21 32.55 4.61
CA THR A 21 -16.01 33.51 3.50
C THR A 21 -16.53 34.92 3.82
N MET A 22 -17.53 35.04 4.70
CA MET A 22 -18.17 36.32 5.06
C MET A 22 -17.54 37.02 6.27
N ARG A 23 -16.67 36.35 7.04
CA ARG A 23 -15.93 36.94 8.17
C ARG A 23 -15.19 38.25 7.85
N PRO A 24 -14.43 38.39 6.75
CA PRO A 24 -13.79 39.66 6.42
C PRO A 24 -14.80 40.80 6.17
N PHE A 25 -15.96 40.51 5.58
CA PHE A 25 -17.04 41.49 5.40
C PHE A 25 -17.65 41.93 6.74
N LEU A 26 -17.80 41.01 7.69
CA LEU A 26 -18.25 41.31 9.06
C LEU A 26 -17.26 42.21 9.81
N TYR A 27 -15.96 41.99 9.69
CA TYR A 27 -14.94 42.88 10.28
C TYR A 27 -14.98 44.28 9.67
N ILE A 28 -15.15 44.39 8.35
CA ILE A 28 -15.31 45.68 7.66
C ILE A 28 -16.56 46.41 8.18
N LEU A 29 -17.72 45.73 8.25
CA LEU A 29 -18.96 46.31 8.75
C LEU A 29 -18.90 46.75 10.22
N LEU A 30 -18.27 45.94 11.08
CA LEU A 30 -18.03 46.28 12.48
C LEU A 30 -17.10 47.49 12.61
N SER A 31 -16.09 47.60 11.77
CA SER A 31 -15.14 48.71 11.79
C SER A 31 -15.77 50.05 11.36
N PHE A 32 -16.67 50.05 10.37
CA PHE A 32 -17.49 51.21 10.02
C PHE A 32 -18.48 51.59 11.12
N SER A 33 -19.06 50.59 11.80
CA SER A 33 -20.03 50.81 12.88
C SER A 33 -19.35 51.41 14.12
N LEU A 34 -18.16 50.94 14.47
CA LEU A 34 -17.36 51.45 15.58
C LEU A 34 -16.81 52.85 15.30
N SER A 35 -16.38 53.13 14.06
CA SER A 35 -15.98 54.48 13.62
C SER A 35 -17.13 55.49 13.73
N ARG A 36 -18.35 55.11 13.32
CA ARG A 36 -19.55 55.94 13.51
C ARG A 36 -19.90 56.15 14.98
N LEU A 37 -19.76 55.10 15.81
CA LEU A 37 -20.05 55.20 17.25
C LEU A 37 -19.08 56.17 17.94
N LEU A 38 -17.78 56.03 17.68
CA LEU A 38 -16.74 56.90 18.24
C LEU A 38 -16.89 58.35 17.77
N SER A 39 -17.31 58.57 16.52
CA SER A 39 -17.55 59.93 15.99
C SER A 39 -18.74 60.66 16.66
N ARG A 40 -19.66 59.94 17.31
CA ARG A 40 -20.82 60.51 18.00
C ARG A 40 -20.56 60.87 19.47
N SER A 41 -19.50 60.33 20.08
CA SER A 41 -19.23 60.46 21.52
C SER A 41 -18.13 61.47 21.86
N LEU A 42 -17.53 62.14 20.86
CA LEU A 42 -16.39 63.03 21.03
C LEU A 42 -16.74 64.51 20.73
N PRO A 43 -16.11 65.47 21.42
CA PRO A 43 -16.40 66.91 21.26
C PRO A 43 -16.09 67.42 19.84
N HIS A 44 -16.93 68.34 19.35
CA HIS A 44 -16.96 68.81 17.95
C HIS A 44 -15.63 69.37 17.40
N SER A 45 -14.70 69.81 18.26
CA SER A 45 -13.41 70.38 17.86
C SER A 45 -12.35 69.36 17.41
N LEU A 46 -12.48 68.09 17.82
CA LEU A 46 -11.53 67.00 17.47
C LEU A 46 -12.05 66.06 16.36
N SER A 47 -13.32 66.22 15.99
CA SER A 47 -14.03 65.36 15.03
C SER A 47 -13.36 65.22 13.67
N PRO A 48 -12.95 66.30 12.96
CA PRO A 48 -12.47 66.18 11.57
C PRO A 48 -11.13 65.44 11.44
N LEU A 49 -10.22 65.71 12.37
CA LEU A 49 -8.87 65.12 12.41
C LEU A 49 -8.92 63.64 12.80
N LEU A 50 -9.76 63.29 13.79
CA LEU A 50 -10.00 61.89 14.16
C LEU A 50 -10.78 61.14 13.08
N HIS A 51 -11.69 61.80 12.35
CA HIS A 51 -12.40 61.18 11.23
C HIS A 51 -11.47 60.87 10.05
N SER A 52 -10.54 61.79 9.73
CA SER A 52 -9.52 61.57 8.69
C SER A 52 -8.52 60.48 9.09
N LEU A 53 -8.01 60.50 10.33
CA LEU A 53 -7.11 59.46 10.85
C LEU A 53 -7.79 58.09 10.90
N THR A 54 -9.05 58.01 11.35
CA THR A 54 -9.78 56.74 11.40
C THR A 54 -10.11 56.20 10.01
N THR A 55 -10.56 57.03 9.07
CA THR A 55 -10.90 56.59 7.71
C THR A 55 -9.68 56.17 6.89
N HIS A 56 -8.55 56.89 6.98
CA HIS A 56 -7.30 56.45 6.37
C HIS A 56 -6.76 55.17 7.01
N SER A 57 -6.77 55.06 8.34
CA SER A 57 -6.31 53.85 9.04
C SER A 57 -7.18 52.64 8.71
N LEU A 58 -8.50 52.81 8.63
CA LEU A 58 -9.46 51.75 8.30
C LEU A 58 -9.36 51.30 6.83
N SER A 59 -9.13 52.21 5.90
CA SER A 59 -8.95 51.86 4.48
C SER A 59 -7.64 51.14 4.21
N VAL A 60 -6.55 51.53 4.89
CA VAL A 60 -5.27 50.80 4.86
C VAL A 60 -5.44 49.41 5.45
N LEU A 61 -6.09 49.28 6.60
CA LEU A 61 -6.34 47.98 7.24
C LEU A 61 -7.22 47.07 6.38
N SER A 62 -8.25 47.62 5.74
CA SER A 62 -9.12 46.90 4.82
C SER A 62 -8.38 46.44 3.57
N SER A 63 -7.54 47.30 2.99
CA SER A 63 -6.71 46.95 1.81
C SER A 63 -5.68 45.88 2.14
N LEU A 64 -5.06 45.96 3.33
CA LEU A 64 -4.13 44.94 3.83
C LEU A 64 -4.85 43.61 4.04
N LEU A 65 -6.04 43.62 4.64
CA LEU A 65 -6.86 42.42 4.86
C LEU A 65 -7.32 41.79 3.54
N PHE A 66 -7.69 42.61 2.54
CA PHE A 66 -8.06 42.14 1.22
C PHE A 66 -6.87 41.51 0.47
N LEU A 67 -5.69 42.16 0.51
CA LEU A 67 -4.46 41.63 -0.07
C LEU A 67 -4.09 40.29 0.60
N LEU A 68 -4.17 40.24 1.93
CA LEU A 68 -3.93 39.06 2.72
C LEU A 68 -4.93 37.92 2.35
N CYS A 69 -6.23 38.19 2.25
CA CYS A 69 -7.22 37.22 1.77
C CYS A 69 -6.97 36.76 0.32
N SER A 70 -6.59 37.67 -0.58
CA SER A 70 -6.28 37.33 -1.97
C SER A 70 -5.03 36.45 -2.09
N LEU A 71 -4.00 36.74 -1.29
CA LEU A 71 -2.80 35.90 -1.16
C LEU A 71 -3.13 34.53 -0.54
N SER A 72 -4.05 34.47 0.42
CA SER A 72 -4.53 33.21 1.01
C SER A 72 -5.27 32.33 -0.02
N GLN A 73 -6.10 32.92 -0.87
CA GLN A 73 -6.82 32.19 -1.92
C GLN A 73 -5.90 31.69 -3.04
N LYS A 74 -4.89 32.48 -3.42
CA LYS A 74 -3.92 32.10 -4.47
C LYS A 74 -2.87 31.09 -4.00
N SER A 75 -2.55 31.09 -2.71
CA SER A 75 -1.49 30.25 -2.13
C SER A 75 -1.90 29.73 -0.74
N PRO A 76 -2.89 28.82 -0.66
CA PRO A 76 -3.42 28.30 0.63
C PRO A 76 -2.36 27.54 1.46
N ASN A 77 -1.22 27.21 0.85
CA ASN A 77 -0.12 26.48 1.47
C ASN A 77 0.98 27.38 2.07
N LEU A 78 0.84 28.71 2.01
CA LEU A 78 1.81 29.63 2.63
C LEU A 78 1.88 29.40 4.16
N PRO A 79 3.10 29.26 4.74
CA PRO A 79 3.27 28.90 6.15
C PRO A 79 2.55 29.82 7.14
N PHE A 80 2.49 31.12 6.82
CA PHE A 80 1.85 32.15 7.65
C PHE A 80 0.35 31.91 7.85
N TRP A 81 -0.38 31.55 6.79
CA TRP A 81 -1.83 31.29 6.87
C TRP A 81 -2.17 30.03 7.66
N ARG A 82 -1.33 29.00 7.54
CA ARG A 82 -1.46 27.74 8.28
C ARG A 82 -1.22 27.95 9.78
N TRP A 83 -0.19 28.72 10.14
CA TRP A 83 0.09 29.12 11.52
C TRP A 83 -1.03 30.00 12.11
N PHE A 84 -1.48 31.03 11.39
CA PHE A 84 -2.50 31.97 11.86
C PHE A 84 -3.88 31.32 12.09
N LEU A 85 -4.25 30.33 11.28
CA LEU A 85 -5.54 29.62 11.40
C LEU A 85 -5.49 28.40 12.34
N GLY A 86 -4.39 28.18 13.06
CA GLY A 86 -4.24 27.02 13.97
C GLY A 86 -4.20 25.66 13.25
N GLY A 87 -3.96 25.67 11.94
CA GLY A 87 -3.82 24.45 11.14
C GLY A 87 -2.44 23.85 11.34
N LYS A 88 -2.36 22.59 11.76
CA LYS A 88 -1.09 21.84 11.71
C LYS A 88 -0.56 21.90 10.27
N ALA A 89 0.68 22.33 10.07
CA ALA A 89 1.33 22.24 8.78
C ALA A 89 1.47 20.76 8.42
N THR A 90 0.54 20.20 7.65
CA THR A 90 0.77 18.93 6.96
C THR A 90 1.70 19.23 5.79
N GLY A 91 2.98 19.47 6.08
CA GLY A 91 4.04 19.39 5.07
C GLY A 91 4.13 17.94 4.56
N PHE A 92 4.70 17.74 3.39
CA PHE A 92 5.11 16.42 2.93
C PHE A 92 6.61 16.42 2.67
N VAL A 93 7.19 15.24 2.74
CA VAL A 93 8.57 14.98 2.37
C VAL A 93 8.54 14.10 1.12
N VAL A 94 9.26 14.51 0.08
CA VAL A 94 9.49 13.71 -1.13
C VAL A 94 10.98 13.70 -1.38
N GLU A 95 11.56 12.51 -1.41
CA GLU A 95 12.99 12.24 -1.45
C GLU A 95 13.30 11.16 -2.50
N GLY A 96 14.58 11.02 -2.82
CA GLY A 96 15.07 10.04 -3.78
C GLY A 96 15.71 10.69 -5.01
N GLN A 97 15.91 9.89 -6.06
CA GLN A 97 16.67 10.28 -7.25
C GLN A 97 15.85 10.14 -8.52
N THR A 98 16.07 11.04 -9.47
CA THR A 98 15.48 10.98 -10.81
C THR A 98 16.46 11.55 -11.83
N THR A 99 16.66 10.81 -12.91
CA THR A 99 17.47 11.25 -14.05
C THR A 99 16.85 12.46 -14.76
N LYS A 100 17.66 13.26 -15.48
CA LYS A 100 17.21 14.53 -16.07
C LYS A 100 16.05 14.34 -17.04
N GLU A 101 16.04 13.25 -17.79
CA GLU A 101 15.04 12.92 -18.81
C GLU A 101 13.66 12.60 -18.20
N PHE A 102 13.63 12.16 -16.94
CA PHE A 102 12.43 11.70 -16.24
C PHE A 102 11.92 12.69 -15.17
N GLN A 103 12.41 13.93 -15.14
CA GLN A 103 12.02 14.95 -14.15
C GLN A 103 10.51 15.21 -14.08
N ARG A 104 9.80 15.07 -15.21
CA ARG A 104 8.33 15.17 -15.24
C ARG A 104 7.63 14.13 -14.37
N VAL A 105 8.23 12.95 -14.20
CA VAL A 105 7.72 11.90 -13.31
C VAL A 105 7.87 12.32 -11.85
N SER A 106 9.02 12.87 -11.46
CA SER A 106 9.23 13.39 -10.10
C SER A 106 8.26 14.53 -9.78
N ALA A 107 8.00 15.41 -10.74
CA ALA A 107 7.01 16.49 -10.56
C ALA A 107 5.59 15.94 -10.36
N ALA A 108 5.18 14.94 -11.15
CA ALA A 108 3.87 14.29 -10.99
C ALA A 108 3.75 13.55 -9.64
N PHE A 109 4.80 12.84 -9.22
CA PHE A 109 4.84 12.16 -7.92
C PHE A 109 4.68 13.17 -6.77
N ARG A 110 5.43 14.28 -6.80
CA ARG A 110 5.30 15.36 -5.81
C ARG A 110 3.89 15.97 -5.80
N LYS A 111 3.32 16.20 -6.98
CA LYS A 111 1.98 16.78 -7.13
C LYS A 111 0.91 15.93 -6.43
N ASN A 112 1.03 14.59 -6.43
CA ASN A 112 0.11 13.73 -5.68
C ASN A 112 0.09 14.02 -4.16
N PHE A 113 1.24 14.40 -3.57
CA PHE A 113 1.29 14.81 -2.16
C PHE A 113 0.77 16.23 -1.96
N GLU A 114 1.05 17.16 -2.89
CA GLU A 114 0.53 18.54 -2.86
C GLU A 114 -1.00 18.59 -2.91
N GLU A 115 -1.60 17.71 -3.71
CA GLU A 115 -3.05 17.58 -3.87
C GLU A 115 -3.69 16.70 -2.77
N GLY A 116 -2.89 16.09 -1.90
CA GLY A 116 -3.37 15.27 -0.79
C GLY A 116 -3.90 13.89 -1.21
N HIS A 117 -3.53 13.40 -2.39
CA HIS A 117 -3.87 12.06 -2.88
C HIS A 117 -3.08 10.95 -2.18
N GLU A 118 -1.92 11.29 -1.59
CA GLU A 118 -0.99 10.32 -1.01
C GLU A 118 -0.70 10.61 0.46
N LEU A 119 -0.66 9.54 1.26
CA LEU A 119 -0.17 9.58 2.65
C LEU A 119 1.30 9.15 2.70
N GLY A 120 1.63 8.01 2.10
CA GLY A 120 3.00 7.48 2.03
C GLY A 120 3.11 6.58 0.80
N SER A 121 4.11 6.84 -0.04
CA SER A 121 4.24 6.18 -1.34
C SER A 121 5.71 5.97 -1.71
N GLN A 122 5.96 4.94 -2.51
CA GLN A 122 7.26 4.62 -3.10
C GLN A 122 7.03 4.36 -4.59
N PHE A 123 7.92 4.85 -5.45
CA PHE A 123 7.82 4.69 -6.89
C PHE A 123 9.21 4.54 -7.53
N CYS A 124 9.39 3.46 -8.27
CA CYS A 124 10.65 3.12 -8.91
C CYS A 124 10.42 2.75 -10.39
N VAL A 125 11.29 3.22 -11.27
CA VAL A 125 11.23 2.94 -12.72
C VAL A 125 12.59 2.49 -13.20
N TYR A 126 12.60 1.34 -13.87
CA TYR A 126 13.72 0.88 -14.67
C TYR A 126 13.42 1.09 -16.15
N HIS A 127 14.32 1.75 -16.87
CA HIS A 127 14.27 1.92 -18.32
C HIS A 127 15.56 1.39 -18.93
N ARG A 128 15.44 0.39 -19.81
CA ARG A 128 16.58 -0.30 -20.44
C ARG A 128 17.61 -0.81 -19.42
N GLY A 129 17.11 -1.45 -18.36
CA GLY A 129 17.94 -2.01 -17.28
C GLY A 129 18.55 -0.98 -16.32
N LYS A 130 18.31 0.32 -16.51
CA LYS A 130 18.82 1.37 -15.61
C LYS A 130 17.72 1.92 -14.72
N LYS A 131 17.98 2.06 -13.43
CA LYS A 131 17.10 2.75 -12.47
C LYS A 131 17.11 4.25 -12.78
N VAL A 132 16.02 4.76 -13.36
CA VAL A 132 15.93 6.15 -13.84
C VAL A 132 15.10 7.04 -12.93
N VAL A 133 14.24 6.44 -12.10
CA VAL A 133 13.44 7.07 -11.04
C VAL A 133 13.45 6.13 -9.84
N ASP A 134 13.72 6.68 -8.66
CA ASP A 134 13.65 5.98 -7.37
C ASP A 134 13.25 7.00 -6.32
N LEU A 135 11.95 7.07 -6.02
CA LEU A 135 11.34 8.10 -5.20
C LEU A 135 10.54 7.49 -4.06
N TRP A 136 10.50 8.21 -2.95
CA TRP A 136 9.55 7.94 -1.87
C TRP A 136 9.06 9.25 -1.27
N GLY A 137 7.90 9.20 -0.63
CA GLY A 137 7.38 10.36 0.07
C GLY A 137 6.42 9.99 1.18
N ARG A 138 6.24 10.93 2.11
CA ARG A 138 5.29 10.83 3.24
C ARG A 138 4.64 12.16 3.55
N LYS A 139 3.43 12.11 4.10
CA LYS A 139 2.72 13.24 4.68
C LYS A 139 3.18 13.46 6.12
N GLY A 140 3.95 14.53 6.31
CA GLY A 140 4.49 14.96 7.61
C GLY A 140 5.11 13.81 8.39
N ASP A 141 4.78 13.77 9.68
CA ASP A 141 5.19 12.71 10.61
C ASP A 141 4.02 11.76 10.95
N GLU A 142 2.95 11.80 10.14
CA GLU A 142 1.72 11.02 10.36
C GLU A 142 1.88 9.57 9.93
N VAL A 143 2.74 9.30 8.94
CA VAL A 143 2.89 7.95 8.37
C VAL A 143 4.08 7.24 9.01
N LYS A 144 3.76 6.21 9.80
CA LYS A 144 4.73 5.40 10.54
C LYS A 144 4.51 3.91 10.29
N GLY A 145 5.62 3.18 10.24
CA GLY A 145 5.62 1.72 10.16
C GLY A 145 5.32 1.05 11.52
N SER A 146 5.29 -0.29 11.53
CA SER A 146 5.01 -1.10 12.72
C SER A 146 6.01 -0.92 13.86
N ASN A 147 7.23 -0.45 13.57
CA ASN A 147 8.27 -0.11 14.54
C ASN A 147 8.24 1.37 14.96
N ASN A 148 7.15 2.11 14.66
CA ASN A 148 7.01 3.54 14.91
C ASN A 148 8.05 4.42 14.17
N ARG A 149 8.82 3.86 13.22
CA ARG A 149 9.72 4.61 12.33
C ARG A 149 8.89 5.39 11.32
N LEU A 150 9.31 6.61 11.01
CA LEU A 150 8.73 7.39 9.93
C LEU A 150 8.86 6.65 8.60
N TYR A 151 7.84 6.78 7.76
CA TYR A 151 7.84 6.20 6.43
C TYR A 151 8.99 6.77 5.59
N ASP A 152 9.74 5.89 4.95
CA ASP A 152 10.93 6.19 4.15
C ASP A 152 11.04 5.25 2.94
N GLY A 153 12.08 5.41 2.12
CA GLY A 153 12.35 4.55 0.96
C GLY A 153 12.62 3.09 1.33
N ASP A 154 12.86 2.83 2.61
CA ASP A 154 13.18 1.53 3.17
C ASP A 154 11.96 0.84 3.80
N SER A 155 10.81 1.52 3.83
CA SER A 155 9.59 1.05 4.48
C SER A 155 8.93 -0.06 3.68
N LEU A 156 8.48 -1.12 4.36
CA LEU A 156 7.75 -2.21 3.72
C LEU A 156 6.25 -1.88 3.64
N GLN A 157 5.63 -2.21 2.50
CA GLN A 157 4.20 -2.06 2.28
C GLN A 157 3.55 -3.40 1.91
N VAL A 158 2.29 -3.56 2.30
CA VAL A 158 1.45 -4.68 1.83
C VAL A 158 1.07 -4.41 0.37
N SER A 159 1.59 -5.23 -0.54
CA SER A 159 1.38 -5.08 -1.99
C SER A 159 0.13 -5.81 -2.53
N TYR A 160 -0.68 -6.38 -1.63
CA TYR A 160 -1.93 -7.09 -1.93
C TYR A 160 -1.81 -8.03 -3.15
N SER A 161 -2.62 -7.82 -4.19
CA SER A 161 -2.74 -8.74 -5.31
C SER A 161 -1.52 -8.80 -6.22
N SER A 162 -0.58 -7.85 -6.12
CA SER A 162 0.71 -7.91 -6.82
C SER A 162 1.52 -9.15 -6.42
N THR A 163 1.28 -9.70 -5.22
CA THR A 163 1.87 -10.98 -4.77
C THR A 163 1.53 -12.18 -5.66
N LYS A 164 0.46 -12.13 -6.47
CA LYS A 164 0.11 -13.20 -7.41
C LYS A 164 1.17 -13.42 -8.49
N VAL A 165 1.95 -12.39 -8.82
CA VAL A 165 3.11 -12.50 -9.71
C VAL A 165 4.15 -13.42 -9.08
N LEU A 166 4.45 -13.22 -7.79
CA LEU A 166 5.39 -14.05 -7.05
C LEU A 166 4.92 -15.51 -6.97
N THR A 167 3.64 -15.75 -6.68
CA THR A 167 3.05 -17.10 -6.74
C THR A 167 3.20 -17.74 -8.12
N ALA A 168 2.98 -16.97 -9.20
CA ALA A 168 3.10 -17.49 -10.56
C ALA A 168 4.55 -17.86 -10.90
N LEU A 169 5.51 -17.04 -10.48
CA LEU A 169 6.94 -17.32 -10.64
C LEU A 169 7.35 -18.56 -9.84
N SER A 170 6.86 -18.75 -8.60
CA SER A 170 7.12 -19.98 -7.85
C SER A 170 6.61 -21.23 -8.56
N ALA A 171 5.41 -21.15 -9.18
CA ALA A 171 4.90 -22.23 -10.01
C ALA A 171 5.75 -22.46 -11.27
N ALA A 172 6.28 -21.41 -11.89
CA ALA A 172 7.18 -21.52 -13.04
C ALA A 172 8.52 -22.17 -12.69
N VAL A 173 9.10 -21.83 -11.53
CA VAL A 173 10.31 -22.50 -11.01
C VAL A 173 10.06 -24.00 -10.78
N ALA A 174 8.91 -24.35 -10.18
CA ALA A 174 8.55 -25.75 -9.98
C ALA A 174 8.33 -26.51 -11.32
N TYR A 175 7.72 -25.86 -12.31
CA TYR A 175 7.56 -26.40 -13.65
C TYR A 175 8.92 -26.64 -14.34
N GLU A 176 9.82 -25.65 -14.31
CA GLU A 176 11.17 -25.74 -14.88
C GLU A 176 11.98 -26.89 -14.25
N ARG A 177 11.79 -27.14 -12.95
CA ARG A 177 12.40 -28.25 -12.22
C ARG A 177 11.75 -29.61 -12.47
N GLY A 178 10.71 -29.68 -13.31
CA GLY A 178 10.00 -30.90 -13.63
C GLY A 178 9.10 -31.43 -12.51
N CYS A 179 8.71 -30.59 -11.54
CA CYS A 179 7.86 -31.02 -10.43
C CYS A 179 6.41 -31.31 -10.87
N PHE A 180 5.90 -30.63 -11.91
CA PHE A 180 4.60 -30.87 -12.53
C PHE A 180 4.55 -30.29 -13.95
N ASP A 181 3.57 -30.72 -14.76
CA ASP A 181 3.14 -30.01 -15.98
C ASP A 181 1.89 -29.15 -15.69
N TYR A 182 1.75 -28.00 -16.35
CA TYR A 182 0.59 -27.13 -16.12
C TYR A 182 -0.76 -27.79 -16.45
N ASN A 183 -0.79 -28.77 -17.35
CA ASN A 183 -1.99 -29.52 -17.71
C ASN A 183 -2.27 -30.69 -16.77
N ASP A 184 -1.38 -30.97 -15.81
CA ASP A 184 -1.67 -31.97 -14.80
C ASP A 184 -2.92 -31.60 -14.01
N LYS A 185 -3.74 -32.61 -13.74
CA LYS A 185 -4.86 -32.49 -12.80
C LYS A 185 -4.31 -32.31 -11.39
N ILE A 186 -4.91 -31.42 -10.61
CA ILE A 186 -4.47 -31.18 -9.21
C ILE A 186 -4.55 -32.47 -8.39
N VAL A 187 -5.58 -33.29 -8.62
CA VAL A 187 -5.78 -34.58 -7.94
C VAL A 187 -4.65 -35.60 -8.14
N LYS A 188 -3.80 -35.41 -9.16
CA LYS A 188 -2.58 -36.21 -9.35
C LYS A 188 -1.62 -36.09 -8.16
N TYR A 189 -1.57 -34.90 -7.54
CA TYR A 189 -0.65 -34.56 -6.44
C TYR A 189 -1.39 -34.34 -5.12
N TRP A 190 -2.66 -33.98 -5.19
CA TRP A 190 -3.53 -33.72 -4.04
C TRP A 190 -4.85 -34.49 -4.20
N PRO A 191 -4.87 -35.81 -3.95
CA PRO A 191 -6.06 -36.64 -4.17
C PRO A 191 -7.30 -36.15 -3.42
N GLU A 192 -7.12 -35.64 -2.20
CA GLU A 192 -8.19 -35.10 -1.36
C GLU A 192 -8.81 -33.82 -1.93
N PHE A 193 -8.15 -33.14 -2.87
CA PHE A 193 -8.62 -31.88 -3.46
C PHE A 193 -10.03 -32.00 -4.01
N ALA A 194 -10.35 -33.12 -4.68
CA ALA A 194 -11.67 -33.33 -5.25
C ALA A 194 -12.75 -33.50 -4.18
N ASN A 195 -12.42 -34.14 -3.06
CA ASN A 195 -13.35 -34.41 -1.96
C ASN A 195 -14.71 -34.96 -2.45
N GLY A 196 -14.66 -35.89 -3.42
CA GLY A 196 -15.85 -36.48 -4.04
C GLY A 196 -16.52 -35.65 -5.16
N ASP A 197 -16.10 -34.41 -5.45
CA ASP A 197 -16.61 -33.62 -6.57
C ASP A 197 -15.91 -34.00 -7.89
N GLU A 198 -16.63 -34.67 -8.80
CA GLU A 198 -16.12 -35.08 -10.12
C GLU A 198 -15.61 -33.91 -10.95
N ARG A 199 -16.20 -32.71 -10.82
CA ARG A 199 -15.73 -31.53 -11.57
C ARG A 199 -14.39 -31.03 -11.05
N LYS A 200 -14.14 -31.14 -9.74
CA LYS A 200 -12.84 -30.77 -9.15
C LYS A 200 -11.72 -31.72 -9.58
N LYS A 201 -12.02 -32.98 -9.90
CA LYS A 201 -11.03 -33.93 -10.45
C LYS A 201 -10.46 -33.46 -11.78
N GLU A 202 -11.27 -32.72 -12.55
CA GLU A 202 -10.86 -32.20 -13.85
C GLU A 202 -10.06 -30.90 -13.79
N THR A 203 -9.97 -30.25 -12.62
CA THR A 203 -9.23 -28.99 -12.47
C THR A 203 -7.73 -29.19 -12.70
N THR A 204 -7.17 -28.46 -13.66
CA THR A 204 -5.73 -28.44 -13.92
C THR A 204 -5.01 -27.35 -13.10
N ILE A 205 -3.69 -27.47 -12.99
CA ILE A 205 -2.84 -26.42 -12.40
C ILE A 205 -2.97 -25.12 -13.20
N ALA A 206 -3.03 -25.21 -14.54
CA ALA A 206 -3.24 -24.05 -15.41
C ALA A 206 -4.54 -23.31 -15.12
N ASP A 207 -5.62 -24.03 -14.79
CA ASP A 207 -6.91 -23.41 -14.48
C ASP A 207 -6.84 -22.53 -13.24
N VAL A 208 -6.09 -22.95 -12.20
CA VAL A 208 -5.84 -22.12 -11.02
C VAL A 208 -5.08 -20.85 -11.40
N LEU A 209 -4.02 -20.99 -12.21
CA LEU A 209 -3.18 -19.87 -12.61
C LEU A 209 -3.93 -18.86 -13.48
N ARG A 210 -4.87 -19.32 -14.31
CA ARG A 210 -5.73 -18.51 -15.21
C ARG A 210 -7.01 -17.97 -14.57
N HIS A 211 -7.29 -18.30 -13.30
CA HIS A 211 -8.53 -17.97 -12.60
C HIS A 211 -9.78 -18.69 -13.13
N GLN A 212 -9.64 -19.94 -13.58
CA GLN A 212 -10.70 -20.78 -14.15
C GLN A 212 -11.02 -22.01 -13.29
N ALA A 213 -10.35 -22.21 -12.15
CA ALA A 213 -10.57 -23.35 -11.26
C ALA A 213 -11.91 -23.32 -10.49
N GLY A 214 -12.76 -22.31 -10.67
CA GLY A 214 -14.07 -22.21 -10.01
C GLY A 214 -14.06 -22.01 -8.48
N LEU A 215 -12.89 -21.84 -7.87
CA LEU A 215 -12.67 -21.75 -6.41
C LEU A 215 -12.35 -20.31 -5.98
N SER A 216 -13.14 -19.33 -6.43
CA SER A 216 -12.88 -17.92 -6.09
C SER A 216 -13.16 -17.57 -4.62
N ASN A 217 -13.84 -18.45 -3.89
CA ASN A 217 -14.22 -18.25 -2.49
C ASN A 217 -14.16 -19.57 -1.71
N PHE A 218 -14.38 -19.49 -0.39
CA PHE A 218 -14.52 -20.64 0.50
C PHE A 218 -15.97 -20.83 0.91
N ASN A 219 -16.36 -22.09 1.18
CA ASN A 219 -17.65 -22.38 1.80
C ASN A 219 -17.73 -21.85 3.23
N GLU A 220 -16.60 -21.92 3.93
CA GLU A 220 -16.47 -21.51 5.32
C GLU A 220 -15.65 -20.23 5.44
N LYS A 221 -15.89 -19.49 6.52
CA LYS A 221 -15.04 -18.36 6.89
C LYS A 221 -13.64 -18.85 7.23
N ILE A 222 -12.63 -18.14 6.71
CA ILE A 222 -11.23 -18.28 7.16
C ILE A 222 -11.01 -17.38 8.38
N THR A 223 -10.40 -17.95 9.40
CA THR A 223 -10.03 -17.29 10.66
C THR A 223 -8.55 -16.92 10.67
N ARG A 224 -8.14 -16.08 11.63
CA ARG A 224 -6.72 -15.79 11.85
C ARG A 224 -5.93 -17.05 12.23
N GLU A 225 -6.51 -17.90 13.08
CA GLU A 225 -5.90 -19.15 13.53
C GLU A 225 -5.62 -20.11 12.37
N ASP A 226 -6.50 -20.16 11.36
CA ASP A 226 -6.26 -20.96 10.15
C ASP A 226 -4.97 -20.52 9.42
N PHE A 227 -4.73 -19.21 9.35
CA PHE A 227 -3.50 -18.66 8.75
C PHE A 227 -2.27 -18.96 9.60
N GLU A 228 -2.35 -18.78 10.91
CA GLU A 228 -1.23 -19.01 11.84
C GLU A 228 -0.78 -20.47 11.79
N LYS A 229 -1.71 -21.41 11.94
CA LYS A 229 -1.42 -22.85 11.86
C LYS A 229 -0.91 -23.28 10.49
N THR A 230 -1.48 -22.75 9.40
CA THR A 230 -0.98 -23.03 8.04
C THR A 230 0.43 -22.47 7.85
N ASN A 231 0.75 -21.33 8.47
CA ASN A 231 2.08 -20.73 8.40
C ASN A 231 3.11 -21.52 9.20
N GLU A 232 2.75 -22.02 10.38
CA GLU A 232 3.60 -22.94 11.16
C GLU A 232 3.93 -24.20 10.35
N GLU A 233 2.93 -24.83 9.72
CA GLU A 233 3.16 -25.99 8.84
C GLU A 233 4.07 -25.63 7.65
N ASN A 234 3.91 -24.44 7.05
CA ASN A 234 4.80 -24.01 5.97
C ASN A 234 6.25 -23.82 6.45
N ILE A 235 6.47 -23.29 7.65
CA ILE A 235 7.79 -23.10 8.23
C ILE A 235 8.44 -24.46 8.51
N ASP A 236 7.70 -25.37 9.14
CA ASP A 236 8.14 -26.74 9.41
C ASP A 236 8.49 -27.47 8.12
N PHE A 237 7.59 -27.42 7.12
CA PHE A 237 7.82 -28.00 5.79
C PHE A 237 9.07 -27.42 5.11
N ASN A 238 9.30 -26.12 5.23
CA ASN A 238 10.46 -25.47 4.63
C ASN A 238 11.78 -25.89 5.30
N SER A 239 11.78 -26.33 6.56
CA SER A 239 12.97 -26.74 7.29
C SER A 239 13.69 -27.96 6.68
N HIS A 240 12.99 -28.72 5.84
CA HIS A 240 13.53 -29.88 5.14
C HIS A 240 14.44 -29.52 3.95
N PHE A 241 14.41 -28.27 3.50
CA PHE A 241 15.26 -27.80 2.41
C PHE A 241 16.52 -27.15 3.00
N SER A 242 17.68 -27.74 2.72
CA SER A 242 18.97 -27.12 3.03
C SER A 242 19.40 -26.21 1.88
N PHE A 243 19.77 -24.97 2.18
CA PHE A 243 20.35 -24.03 1.21
C PHE A 243 21.80 -23.74 1.58
N SER A 244 22.68 -23.74 0.59
CA SER A 244 24.04 -23.24 0.76
C SER A 244 24.07 -21.77 0.31
N PRO A 245 24.44 -20.81 1.18
CA PRO A 245 24.48 -19.38 0.83
C PRO A 245 25.44 -19.06 -0.33
N SER A 246 26.40 -19.95 -0.60
CA SER A 246 27.50 -19.74 -1.56
C SER A 246 27.29 -20.38 -2.93
N SER A 247 26.24 -21.18 -3.12
CA SER A 247 25.93 -21.70 -4.46
C SER A 247 25.15 -20.64 -5.23
N SER A 248 25.82 -19.93 -6.13
CA SER A 248 25.14 -19.40 -7.31
C SER A 248 24.25 -20.52 -7.85
N LEU A 249 22.93 -20.31 -7.85
CA LEU A 249 21.95 -21.31 -8.29
C LEU A 249 22.32 -21.76 -9.70
N SER A 250 23.05 -22.87 -9.82
CA SER A 250 23.12 -23.60 -11.08
C SER A 250 21.73 -24.16 -11.31
N SER A 251 21.17 -23.91 -12.49
CA SER A 251 19.86 -24.39 -12.94
C SER A 251 19.74 -25.92 -13.00
N SER A 252 20.74 -26.66 -12.52
CA SER A 252 20.87 -28.11 -12.62
C SER A 252 20.87 -28.84 -11.28
N SER A 253 20.64 -28.17 -10.15
CA SER A 253 20.54 -28.89 -8.87
C SER A 253 19.28 -29.77 -8.89
N PRO A 254 19.42 -31.11 -8.81
CA PRO A 254 18.28 -32.01 -8.81
C PRO A 254 17.36 -31.70 -7.62
N PRO A 255 16.06 -32.05 -7.69
CA PRO A 255 15.16 -31.93 -6.55
C PRO A 255 15.82 -32.62 -5.35
N LEU A 256 15.97 -31.87 -4.25
CA LEU A 256 16.50 -32.42 -2.99
C LEU A 256 15.68 -33.67 -2.66
N SER A 257 16.38 -34.79 -2.51
CA SER A 257 15.77 -36.08 -2.23
C SER A 257 14.87 -35.98 -0.98
N PRO A 258 13.58 -36.36 -1.07
CA PRO A 258 12.66 -36.22 0.05
C PRO A 258 13.11 -37.04 1.26
N ARG A 259 13.07 -36.44 2.45
CA ARG A 259 12.93 -37.18 3.72
C ARG A 259 11.45 -37.56 3.93
N PRO A 260 11.13 -38.57 4.77
CA PRO A 260 9.84 -39.25 4.73
C PRO A 260 8.64 -38.32 5.02
N SER A 261 7.52 -38.66 4.37
CA SER A 261 6.14 -38.15 4.49
C SER A 261 5.84 -37.17 5.63
N ILE A 262 5.91 -35.87 5.34
CA ILE A 262 5.26 -34.85 6.15
C ILE A 262 3.75 -34.99 5.91
N SER A 263 2.98 -35.15 6.99
CA SER A 263 1.52 -35.14 6.91
C SER A 263 1.05 -33.72 6.58
N LEU A 264 0.69 -33.48 5.32
CA LEU A 264 0.15 -32.19 4.87
C LEU A 264 -1.34 -32.13 5.19
N SER A 265 -1.70 -31.35 6.21
CA SER A 265 -3.09 -31.26 6.69
C SER A 265 -3.48 -29.85 7.14
N SER A 266 -2.92 -28.81 6.50
CA SER A 266 -3.15 -27.45 6.94
C SER A 266 -4.65 -27.09 6.95
N PRO A 267 -5.11 -26.26 7.90
CA PRO A 267 -6.51 -25.84 7.95
C PRO A 267 -7.01 -25.19 6.66
N ILE A 268 -6.16 -24.42 5.98
CA ILE A 268 -6.50 -23.81 4.69
C ILE A 268 -6.64 -24.87 3.60
N ALA A 269 -5.75 -25.86 3.53
CA ALA A 269 -5.89 -26.97 2.58
C ALA A 269 -7.21 -27.72 2.78
N LYS A 270 -7.56 -28.05 4.03
CA LYS A 270 -8.84 -28.70 4.36
C LYS A 270 -10.05 -27.86 3.93
N LYS A 271 -9.99 -26.53 4.11
CA LYS A 271 -11.05 -25.63 3.62
C LYS A 271 -11.13 -25.56 2.09
N ILE A 272 -10.01 -25.69 1.37
CA ILE A 272 -10.01 -25.81 -0.11
C ILE A 272 -10.66 -27.13 -0.55
N GLU A 273 -10.32 -28.24 0.11
CA GLU A 273 -10.92 -29.57 -0.15
C GLU A 273 -12.44 -29.53 0.03
N ASN A 274 -12.91 -28.92 1.13
CA ASN A 274 -14.34 -28.79 1.46
C ASN A 274 -15.07 -27.71 0.66
N SER A 275 -14.38 -26.89 -0.13
CA SER A 275 -15.02 -25.85 -0.92
C SER A 275 -15.61 -26.40 -2.21
N GLN A 276 -16.84 -25.96 -2.52
CA GLN A 276 -17.52 -26.26 -3.77
C GLN A 276 -16.98 -25.37 -4.91
N LEU A 277 -17.18 -25.80 -6.15
CA LEU A 277 -16.98 -24.91 -7.30
C LEU A 277 -18.11 -23.89 -7.39
N PHE A 278 -17.80 -22.62 -7.15
CA PHE A 278 -18.78 -21.53 -7.20
C PHE A 278 -19.13 -21.10 -8.63
N PHE A 279 -18.17 -21.22 -9.55
CA PHE A 279 -18.31 -20.79 -10.95
C PHE A 279 -17.56 -21.73 -11.89
N ALA A 280 -17.98 -23.00 -11.94
CA ALA A 280 -17.47 -23.93 -12.94
C ALA A 280 -17.63 -23.32 -14.35
N ASP A 281 -16.61 -23.50 -15.19
CA ASP A 281 -16.58 -23.09 -16.61
C ASP A 281 -16.50 -21.58 -16.89
N LYS A 282 -16.29 -20.73 -15.87
CA LYS A 282 -16.07 -19.28 -16.05
C LYS A 282 -14.75 -18.84 -15.45
N ARG A 283 -14.12 -17.86 -16.11
CA ARG A 283 -12.97 -17.15 -15.54
C ARG A 283 -13.47 -16.17 -14.48
N VAL A 284 -13.19 -16.45 -13.20
CA VAL A 284 -13.58 -15.61 -12.06
C VAL A 284 -12.37 -15.33 -11.20
N TYR A 285 -12.14 -14.07 -10.85
CA TYR A 285 -10.96 -13.67 -10.10
C TYR A 285 -10.85 -14.36 -8.73
N HIS A 286 -9.82 -15.18 -8.57
CA HIS A 286 -9.46 -15.82 -7.30
C HIS A 286 -8.61 -14.84 -6.48
N GLY A 287 -9.29 -13.93 -5.80
CA GLY A 287 -8.65 -12.83 -5.07
C GLY A 287 -7.70 -13.31 -3.97
N VAL A 288 -8.03 -14.42 -3.31
CA VAL A 288 -7.29 -14.97 -2.15
C VAL A 288 -6.82 -16.40 -2.41
N THR A 289 -7.70 -17.26 -2.91
CA THR A 289 -7.50 -18.72 -3.01
C THR A 289 -6.37 -19.15 -3.96
N ARG A 290 -6.07 -18.38 -5.02
CA ARG A 290 -5.02 -18.76 -6.01
C ARG A 290 -3.67 -18.99 -5.37
N GLY A 291 -3.24 -18.09 -4.48
CA GLY A 291 -1.96 -18.20 -3.77
C GLY A 291 -1.91 -19.44 -2.88
N MET A 292 -3.02 -19.71 -2.18
CA MET A 292 -3.14 -20.83 -1.24
C MET A 292 -3.12 -22.18 -1.94
N ILE A 293 -3.88 -22.32 -3.04
CA ILE A 293 -3.93 -23.57 -3.82
C ILE A 293 -2.54 -23.88 -4.41
N ILE A 294 -1.88 -22.89 -5.02
CA ILE A 294 -0.54 -23.09 -5.57
C ILE A 294 0.48 -23.41 -4.47
N ASN A 295 0.44 -22.70 -3.34
CA ASN A 295 1.36 -22.98 -2.24
C ASN A 295 1.22 -24.40 -1.68
N GLU A 296 -0.02 -24.87 -1.48
CA GLU A 296 -0.27 -26.24 -1.06
C GLU A 296 0.21 -27.24 -2.11
N LEU A 297 -0.08 -27.00 -3.39
CA LEU A 297 0.39 -27.84 -4.49
C LEU A 297 1.93 -27.94 -4.53
N LEU A 298 2.66 -26.84 -4.30
CA LEU A 298 4.13 -26.88 -4.22
C LEU A 298 4.61 -27.86 -3.14
N LYS A 299 3.99 -27.84 -1.95
CA LYS A 299 4.33 -28.81 -0.89
C LYS A 299 4.05 -30.25 -1.33
N ARG A 300 2.91 -30.48 -2.02
CA ARG A 300 2.49 -31.81 -2.51
C ARG A 300 3.43 -32.40 -3.54
N VAL A 301 4.13 -31.57 -4.32
CA VAL A 301 5.16 -32.00 -5.26
C VAL A 301 6.57 -31.94 -4.67
N ASN A 302 6.70 -31.87 -3.34
CA ASN A 302 7.95 -31.77 -2.60
C ASN A 302 8.85 -30.60 -3.06
N HIS A 303 8.23 -29.47 -3.39
CA HIS A 303 8.90 -28.22 -3.75
C HIS A 303 8.77 -27.20 -2.61
N PRO A 304 9.77 -26.33 -2.36
CA PRO A 304 9.67 -25.25 -1.40
C PRO A 304 8.37 -24.44 -1.56
N THR A 305 7.82 -23.96 -0.45
CA THR A 305 6.64 -23.08 -0.45
C THR A 305 6.88 -21.81 -1.28
N VAL A 306 5.81 -21.06 -1.57
CA VAL A 306 5.91 -19.79 -2.31
C VAL A 306 6.89 -18.84 -1.61
N GLY A 307 6.79 -18.69 -0.29
CA GLY A 307 7.67 -17.79 0.48
C GLY A 307 9.15 -18.16 0.35
N LEU A 308 9.48 -19.44 0.57
CA LEU A 308 10.86 -19.90 0.47
C LEU A 308 11.39 -19.88 -0.97
N THR A 309 10.55 -20.18 -1.95
CA THR A 309 10.93 -20.08 -3.37
C THR A 309 11.23 -18.63 -3.76
N VAL A 310 10.36 -17.69 -3.36
CA VAL A 310 10.57 -16.26 -3.60
C VAL A 310 11.87 -15.80 -2.95
N TYR A 311 12.14 -16.24 -1.73
CA TYR A 311 13.38 -15.87 -1.05
C TYR A 311 14.61 -16.42 -1.79
N SER A 312 14.72 -17.75 -1.88
CA SER A 312 15.92 -18.44 -2.37
C SER A 312 16.16 -18.24 -3.87
N SER A 313 15.10 -18.22 -4.69
CA SER A 313 15.23 -18.26 -6.15
C SER A 313 15.04 -16.90 -6.82
N LEU A 314 14.51 -15.90 -6.10
CA LEU A 314 14.28 -14.55 -6.67
C LEU A 314 14.96 -13.46 -5.83
N ALA A 315 14.67 -13.37 -4.54
CA ALA A 315 15.10 -12.26 -3.71
C ALA A 315 16.62 -12.27 -3.48
N GLN A 316 17.17 -13.38 -3.00
CA GLN A 316 18.60 -13.51 -2.71
C GLN A 316 19.48 -13.30 -3.97
N PRO A 317 19.19 -13.91 -5.14
CA PRO A 317 19.96 -13.65 -6.36
C PRO A 317 19.92 -12.19 -6.85
N LEU A 318 18.85 -11.46 -6.51
CA LEU A 318 18.69 -10.05 -6.83
C LEU A 318 19.24 -9.11 -5.74
N GLY A 319 19.85 -9.63 -4.68
CA GLY A 319 20.35 -8.84 -3.55
C GLY A 319 19.23 -8.21 -2.70
N VAL A 320 18.02 -8.78 -2.73
CA VAL A 320 16.88 -8.32 -1.94
C VAL A 320 16.82 -9.11 -0.64
N HIS A 321 17.21 -8.47 0.47
CA HIS A 321 17.33 -9.11 1.79
C HIS A 321 16.06 -9.04 2.66
N LYS A 322 14.96 -8.43 2.18
CA LYS A 322 13.72 -8.30 2.96
C LYS A 322 12.77 -9.46 2.65
N LEU A 323 12.45 -10.25 3.68
CA LEU A 323 11.61 -11.44 3.56
C LEU A 323 10.11 -11.13 3.49
N VAL A 324 9.41 -11.86 2.63
CA VAL A 324 7.94 -11.93 2.60
C VAL A 324 7.52 -13.29 3.16
N GLY A 325 6.89 -13.30 4.34
CA GLY A 325 6.22 -14.49 4.88
C GLY A 325 7.11 -15.56 5.52
N CYS A 326 8.39 -15.29 5.79
CA CYS A 326 9.22 -16.16 6.63
C CYS A 326 9.10 -15.76 8.10
N GLY A 327 9.27 -16.72 9.02
CA GLY A 327 9.18 -16.50 10.45
C GLY A 327 10.12 -15.39 10.95
N LYS A 328 9.78 -14.79 12.11
CA LYS A 328 10.52 -13.67 12.70
C LYS A 328 12.04 -13.89 12.77
N GLU A 329 12.49 -15.12 13.02
CA GLU A 329 13.91 -15.42 13.19
C GLU A 329 14.68 -15.50 11.86
N GLN A 330 14.07 -16.06 10.81
CA GLN A 330 14.73 -16.17 9.49
C GLN A 330 14.90 -14.82 8.80
N GLY A 331 14.01 -13.85 9.02
CA GLY A 331 14.02 -12.55 8.33
C GLY A 331 14.66 -11.39 9.07
N LEU A 332 14.80 -11.48 10.39
CA LEU A 332 15.44 -10.42 11.18
C LEU A 332 16.96 -10.61 11.23
N GLU A 333 17.47 -11.84 11.42
CA GLU A 333 18.92 -12.07 11.51
C GLU A 333 19.65 -11.81 10.20
N GLU A 334 19.10 -12.23 9.06
CA GLU A 334 19.74 -12.01 7.75
C GLU A 334 19.56 -10.57 7.25
N GLY A 335 18.43 -9.93 7.60
CA GLY A 335 18.17 -8.52 7.28
C GLY A 335 19.04 -7.55 8.08
N GLU A 336 19.45 -7.91 9.30
CA GLU A 336 20.41 -7.14 10.10
C GLU A 336 21.85 -7.38 9.63
N LYS A 337 22.26 -8.61 9.35
CA LYS A 337 23.61 -8.92 8.82
C LYS A 337 23.88 -8.28 7.46
N GLY A 338 22.91 -8.32 6.53
CA GLY A 338 23.05 -7.66 5.23
C GLY A 338 23.19 -6.13 5.33
N ARG A 339 22.69 -5.54 6.41
CA ARG A 339 22.80 -4.10 6.70
C ARG A 339 24.18 -3.70 7.21
N GLU A 340 24.87 -4.61 7.89
CA GLU A 340 26.25 -4.40 8.36
C GLU A 340 27.27 -4.59 7.23
N GLU A 341 27.02 -5.54 6.31
CA GLU A 341 27.95 -5.81 5.19
C GLU A 341 27.86 -4.80 4.04
N GLN A 342 26.70 -4.17 3.80
CA GLN A 342 26.52 -3.23 2.68
C GLN A 342 26.61 -1.75 3.07
N GLY A 343 27.55 -1.41 3.98
CA GLY A 343 27.92 -0.06 4.40
C GLY A 343 27.17 1.11 3.74
N ARG A 344 26.33 1.79 4.53
CA ARG A 344 25.63 3.07 4.24
C ARG A 344 25.94 3.68 2.86
N VAL A 345 25.06 3.46 1.89
CA VAL A 345 24.90 4.32 0.71
C VAL A 345 23.43 4.71 0.55
#